data_AF-A0A1R4FUV5-F1
#
_entry.id   AF-A0A1R4FUV5-F1
#
_cell.length_a   1.000
_cell.length_b   1.000
_cell.length_c   1.000
_cell.angle_alpha   90.00
_cell.angle_beta   90.00
_cell.angle_gamma   90.00
#
_symmetry.space_group_name_H-M   'P 1'
#
loop_
_entity.id
_entity.type
_entity.pdbx_description
1 polymer ?
#
loop_
_entity_poly.entity_id
_entity_poly.type
_entity_poly.pdbx_seq_one_letter_code
_entity_poly.pdbx_strand_id
1 'polypeptide(L)'
;MGSMDETVTTWEEGRRIDTENQPSLAVPIKRAESTLMLLPDEDGSFATFDYRYVPRGGPIGRFTGPLIDKMLTSNFTGMLAAIEDAALAKR
;
A
#
# COMPACT_ATOMS: atom_id res chain seq x y z
N MET A 1 -11.42 -10.30 -13.28
CA MET A 1 -11.03 -9.14 -12.46
C MET A 1 -9.70 -9.47 -11.80
N GLY A 2 -8.79 -8.50 -11.71
CA GLY A 2 -7.59 -8.65 -10.87
C GLY A 2 -8.00 -8.75 -9.40
N SER A 3 -7.23 -9.49 -8.62
CA SER A 3 -7.41 -9.65 -7.17
C SER A 3 -6.04 -9.70 -6.52
N MET A 4 -5.98 -9.40 -5.23
CA MET A 4 -4.75 -9.42 -4.46
C MET A 4 -5.10 -9.91 -3.06
N ASP A 5 -4.63 -11.12 -2.74
CA ASP A 5 -4.81 -11.65 -1.39
C ASP A 5 -3.73 -11.04 -0.51
N GLU A 6 -4.14 -10.35 0.54
CA GLU A 6 -3.24 -9.67 1.47
C GLU A 6 -3.18 -10.43 2.79
N THR A 7 -1.97 -10.71 3.25
CA THR A 7 -1.71 -11.36 4.54
C THR A 7 -0.98 -10.39 5.45
N VAL A 8 -1.54 -10.12 6.63
CA VAL A 8 -0.85 -9.34 7.67
C VAL A 8 0.27 -10.20 8.26
N THR A 9 1.51 -9.72 8.17
CA THR A 9 2.69 -10.42 8.69
C THR A 9 3.16 -9.84 10.01
N THR A 10 2.92 -8.55 10.25
CA THR A 10 3.18 -7.89 11.53
C THR A 10 2.01 -6.98 11.89
N TRP A 11 1.63 -6.99 13.17
CA TRP A 11 0.64 -6.08 13.73
C TRP A 11 1.15 -5.52 15.06
N GLU A 12 1.45 -4.23 15.07
CA GLU A 12 1.76 -3.46 16.27
C GLU A 12 0.64 -2.45 16.48
N GLU A 13 -0.22 -2.73 17.47
CA GLU A 13 -1.42 -1.94 17.74
C GLU A 13 -1.10 -0.43 17.83
N GLY A 14 -1.82 0.37 17.03
CA GLY A 14 -1.66 1.81 16.97
C GLY A 14 -0.33 2.32 16.40
N ARG A 15 0.54 1.45 15.84
CA ARG A 15 1.87 1.85 15.38
C ARG A 15 2.25 1.36 14.00
N ARG A 16 2.08 0.07 13.70
CA ARG A 16 2.62 -0.52 12.48
C ARG A 16 1.81 -1.73 12.00
N ILE A 17 1.63 -1.82 10.69
CA ILE A 17 1.11 -3.01 10.02
C ILE A 17 2.04 -3.32 8.85
N ASP A 18 2.50 -4.56 8.78
CA ASP A 18 3.19 -5.08 7.60
C ASP A 18 2.32 -6.12 6.91
N THR A 19 2.32 -6.09 5.57
CA THR A 19 1.57 -7.04 4.75
C THR A 19 2.42 -7.65 3.65
N GLU A 20 2.07 -8.88 3.29
CA GLU A 20 2.50 -9.52 2.06
C GLU A 20 1.30 -9.78 1.15
N ASN A 21 1.46 -9.44 -0.12
CA ASN A 21 0.38 -9.47 -1.09
C ASN A 21 0.69 -10.51 -2.16
N GLN A 22 -0.28 -11.38 -2.43
CA GLN A 22 -0.27 -12.41 -3.46
C GLN A 22 -1.25 -12.02 -4.57
N PRO A 23 -0.79 -11.32 -5.63
CA PRO A 23 -1.65 -10.86 -6.70
C PRO A 23 -2.03 -12.03 -7.63
N SER A 24 -3.27 -12.04 -8.09
CA SER A 24 -3.68 -12.96 -9.15
C SER A 24 -2.98 -12.65 -10.48
N LEU A 25 -3.00 -13.61 -11.41
CA LEU A 25 -2.31 -13.52 -12.69
C LEU A 25 -2.76 -12.33 -13.57
N ALA A 26 -3.96 -11.78 -13.31
CA ALA A 26 -4.50 -10.63 -14.01
C ALA A 26 -3.92 -9.29 -13.56
N VAL A 27 -3.13 -9.25 -12.47
CA VAL A 27 -2.46 -8.05 -11.98
C VAL A 27 -1.02 -8.01 -12.53
N PRO A 28 -0.53 -6.85 -13.02
CA PRO A 28 0.83 -6.71 -13.55
C PRO A 28 1.93 -6.72 -12.46
N ILE A 29 1.62 -7.27 -11.29
CA ILE A 29 2.48 -7.37 -10.12
C ILE A 29 2.62 -8.86 -9.80
N LYS A 30 3.85 -9.30 -9.56
CA LYS A 30 4.17 -10.69 -9.21
C LYS A 30 4.08 -10.94 -7.70
N ARG A 31 4.59 -9.99 -6.91
CA ARG A 31 4.59 -9.98 -5.44
C ARG A 31 4.61 -8.53 -5.01
N ALA A 32 3.98 -8.23 -3.87
CA ALA A 32 4.19 -6.97 -3.20
C ALA A 32 4.22 -7.14 -1.68
N GLU A 33 4.83 -6.16 -1.02
CA GLU A 33 4.94 -6.04 0.42
C GLU A 33 4.58 -4.60 0.77
N SER A 34 3.89 -4.39 1.88
CA SER A 34 3.55 -3.05 2.35
C SER A 34 3.84 -2.87 3.82
N THR A 35 4.14 -1.63 4.20
CA THR A 35 4.29 -1.21 5.60
C THR A 35 3.52 0.09 5.79
N LEU A 36 2.49 0.05 6.64
CA LEU A 36 1.85 1.23 7.19
C LEU A 36 2.45 1.52 8.57
N MET A 37 2.92 2.75 8.79
CA MET A 37 3.33 3.22 10.12
C MET A 37 2.54 4.46 10.51
N LEU A 38 2.25 4.55 11.80
CA LEU A 38 1.68 5.72 12.46
C LEU A 38 2.71 6.23 13.47
N LEU A 39 3.19 7.44 13.23
CA LEU A 39 4.11 8.14 14.09
C LEU A 39 3.37 9.27 14.82
N PRO A 40 3.66 9.52 16.10
CA PRO A 40 3.12 10.69 16.78
C PRO A 40 3.64 11.97 16.12
N ASP A 41 2.76 12.97 16.00
CA ASP A 41 3.07 14.31 15.51
C ASP A 41 2.40 15.37 16.42
N GLU A 42 2.85 16.62 16.42
CA GLU A 42 2.44 17.64 17.39
C GLU A 42 0.91 17.83 17.45
N ASP A 43 0.23 17.74 16.31
CA ASP A 43 -1.22 17.93 16.19
C ASP A 43 -1.99 16.63 15.87
N GLY A 44 -1.35 15.46 15.95
CA GLY A 44 -2.01 14.19 15.66
C GLY A 44 -1.07 13.03 15.36
N SER A 45 -1.20 12.47 14.16
CA SER A 45 -0.39 11.31 13.74
C SER A 45 0.06 11.49 12.31
N PHE A 46 1.35 11.25 12.08
CA PHE A 46 1.93 11.18 10.75
C PHE A 46 1.87 9.73 10.26
N ALA A 47 1.06 9.49 9.23
CA ALA A 47 0.92 8.17 8.61
C ALA A 47 1.85 8.04 7.40
N THR A 48 2.63 6.96 7.34
CA THR A 48 3.44 6.62 6.16
C THR A 48 3.03 5.27 5.61
N PHE A 49 2.91 5.17 4.29
CA PHE A 49 2.65 3.91 3.60
C PHE A 49 3.79 3.62 2.60
N ASP A 50 4.64 2.64 2.91
CA ASP A 50 5.68 2.11 2.01
C ASP A 50 5.10 0.91 1.26
N TYR A 51 5.25 0.87 -0.06
CA TYR A 51 4.80 -0.23 -0.90
C TYR A 51 5.91 -0.64 -1.85
N ARG A 52 6.30 -1.91 -1.78
CA ARG A 52 7.36 -2.50 -2.61
C ARG A 52 6.76 -3.61 -3.44
N TYR A 53 7.05 -3.60 -4.74
CA TYR A 53 6.49 -4.59 -5.63
C TYR A 53 7.49 -5.07 -6.68
N VAL A 54 7.24 -6.27 -7.18
CA VAL A 54 7.96 -6.84 -8.31
C VAL A 54 7.02 -6.87 -9.51
N PRO A 55 7.30 -6.12 -10.60
CA PRO A 55 6.46 -6.16 -11.78
C PRO A 55 6.50 -7.54 -12.45
N ARG A 56 5.38 -7.92 -13.07
CA ARG A 56 5.30 -9.12 -13.91
C ARG A 56 5.88 -8.82 -15.30
N GLY A 57 6.53 -9.81 -15.94
CA GLY A 57 7.08 -9.65 -17.30
C GLY A 57 8.60 -9.44 -17.40
N GLY A 58 9.36 -9.58 -16.31
CA GLY A 58 10.82 -9.56 -16.34
C GLY A 58 11.39 -8.21 -16.83
N PRO A 59 12.45 -8.18 -17.65
CA PRO A 59 13.06 -6.94 -18.14
C PRO A 59 12.08 -6.00 -18.88
N ILE A 60 11.03 -6.55 -19.52
CA ILE A 60 10.01 -5.78 -20.24
C ILE A 60 9.02 -5.13 -19.26
N GLY A 61 8.73 -5.77 -18.13
CA GLY A 61 7.87 -5.20 -17.08
C GLY A 61 8.42 -3.91 -16.47
N ARG A 62 9.71 -3.60 -16.69
CA ARG A 62 10.33 -2.34 -16.30
C ARG A 62 9.78 -1.14 -17.07
N PHE A 63 9.32 -1.33 -18.30
CA PHE A 63 8.70 -0.25 -19.11
C PHE A 63 7.32 0.15 -18.59
N THR A 64 6.62 -0.76 -17.92
CA THR A 64 5.33 -0.47 -17.28
C THR A 64 5.48 0.09 -15.87
N GLY A 65 6.69 0.08 -15.29
CA GLY A 65 6.98 0.54 -13.93
C GLY A 65 6.41 1.93 -13.62
N PRO A 66 6.73 2.98 -14.40
CA PRO A 66 6.22 4.32 -14.14
C PRO A 66 4.69 4.44 -14.14
N LEU A 67 4.01 3.63 -14.97
CA LEU A 67 2.54 3.60 -14.99
C LEU A 67 1.98 2.92 -13.75
N ILE A 68 2.58 1.80 -13.34
CA ILE A 68 2.21 1.08 -12.12
C ILE A 68 2.47 1.97 -10.90
N ASP A 69 3.61 2.65 -10.85
CA ASP A 69 3.95 3.60 -9.77
C ASP A 69 2.88 4.69 -9.65
N LYS A 70 2.53 5.35 -10.76
CA LYS A 70 1.49 6.39 -10.75
C LYS A 70 0.13 5.86 -10.27
N MET A 71 -0.25 4.66 -10.71
CA MET A 71 -1.49 4.01 -10.29
C MET A 71 -1.48 3.71 -8.79
N LEU A 72 -0.40 3.13 -8.27
CA LEU A 72 -0.25 2.78 -6.87
C LEU A 72 -0.20 4.02 -5.98
N THR A 73 0.59 5.03 -6.35
CA THR A 73 0.62 6.32 -5.63
C THR A 73 -0.77 6.92 -5.54
N SER A 74 -1.51 7.00 -6.65
CA SER A 74 -2.88 7.55 -6.63
C SER A 74 -3.80 6.75 -5.70
N ASN A 75 -3.71 5.42 -5.73
CA ASN A 75 -4.56 4.56 -4.91
C ASN A 75 -4.26 4.71 -3.41
N PHE A 76 -2.97 4.68 -3.03
CA PHE A 76 -2.57 4.79 -1.62
C PHE A 76 -2.74 6.20 -1.07
N THR A 77 -2.53 7.24 -1.86
CA THR A 77 -2.89 8.61 -1.45
C THR A 77 -4.40 8.73 -1.18
N GLY A 78 -5.24 8.15 -2.05
CA GLY A 78 -6.69 8.12 -1.83
C GLY A 78 -7.08 7.34 -0.56
N MET A 79 -6.42 6.22 -0.30
CA MET A 79 -6.61 5.44 0.92
C MET A 79 -6.24 6.24 2.18
N LEU A 80 -5.09 6.93 2.18
CA LEU A 80 -4.67 7.76 3.31
C LEU A 80 -5.64 8.91 3.57
N ALA A 81 -6.13 9.58 2.52
CA ALA A 81 -7.15 10.62 2.64
C ALA A 81 -8.47 10.07 3.24
N ALA A 82 -8.91 8.89 2.80
CA ALA A 82 -10.10 8.24 3.36
C ALA A 82 -9.92 7.84 4.83
N ILE A 83 -8.70 7.42 5.23
CA ILE A 83 -8.37 7.14 6.63
C ILE A 83 -8.44 8.42 7.47
N GLU A 84 -7.92 9.53 6.95
CA GLU A 84 -8.00 10.84 7.60
C GLU A 84 -9.46 11.28 7.82
N ASP A 85 -10.28 11.22 6.76
CA ASP A 85 -11.72 11.53 6.85
C ASP A 85 -12.42 10.67 7.92
N ALA A 86 -12.13 9.36 7.94
CA ALA A 86 -12.70 8.43 8.91
C ALA A 86 -12.23 8.70 10.34
N ALA A 87 -10.98 9.12 10.53
CA ALA A 87 -10.42 9.47 11.83
C ALA A 87 -11.05 10.76 12.37
N LEU A 88 -11.24 11.77 11.51
CA LEU A 88 -11.88 13.03 11.87
C LEU A 88 -13.38 12.88 12.14
N ALA A 89 -14.09 12.02 11.40
CA ALA A 89 -15.51 11.75 11.61
C ALA A 89 -15.82 11.05 12.95
N LYS A 90 -14.81 10.45 13.59
CA LYS A 90 -14.94 9.81 14.91
C LYS A 90 -14.61 10.74 16.08
N ARG A 91 -14.24 12.00 15.82
CA ARG A 91 -14.03 13.02 16.86
C ARG A 91 -15.32 13.71 17.29
#